data_AF-A0A563D7E4-F1
#
_entry.id   AF-A0A563D7E4-F1
#
_cell.length_a   1.000
_cell.length_b   1.000
_cell.length_c   1.000
_cell.angle_alpha   90.00
_cell.angle_beta   90.00
_cell.angle_gamma   90.00
#
_symmetry.space_group_name_H-M   'P 1'
#
loop_
_entity.id
_entity.type
_entity.pdbx_description
1 polymer ?
#
loop_
_entity_poly.entity_id
_entity_poly.type
_entity_poly.pdbx_seq_one_letter_code
_entity_poly.pdbx_strand_id
1 'polypeptide(L)'
;MSNDYNNNTGLIILNNIPDPIKPGWGCFLLFYFNSYIDHVPYCIKRLQKIAVNPTDWSKAKDIGENILKFSKENPFFVPSSYLTLAHNIAKMIDRIANPSSSSSSDRREEWKIPFLAMETAIYFKDSVLENDIESTLSLFTRVPELKNTIKNSKDFVLFKRINDILWINWYSDLEHDLNPTYKYQNYLPDIFILKKSNASIESIANRILQIEKDIIKLPGDQENCKIVASAIYNLKY
;
A
#
# COMPACT_ATOMS: atom_id res chain seq x y z
N MET A 1 9.76 -25.77 1.46
CA MET A 1 8.62 -25.37 2.31
C MET A 1 7.42 -25.24 1.39
N SER A 2 6.34 -25.97 1.68
CA SER A 2 5.32 -26.39 0.71
C SER A 2 4.46 -25.24 0.16
N ASN A 3 4.09 -25.33 -1.13
CA ASN A 3 3.18 -24.43 -1.82
C ASN A 3 1.89 -24.15 -1.02
N ASP A 4 1.40 -25.10 -0.23
CA ASP A 4 0.17 -24.94 0.57
C ASP A 4 0.28 -23.90 1.69
N TYR A 5 1.46 -23.70 2.28
CA TYR A 5 1.66 -22.69 3.34
C TYR A 5 1.60 -21.27 2.77
N ASN A 6 2.22 -21.05 1.61
CA ASN A 6 2.19 -19.75 0.93
C ASN A 6 0.80 -19.43 0.35
N ASN A 7 0.08 -20.44 -0.15
CA ASN A 7 -1.30 -20.29 -0.64
C ASN A 7 -2.24 -19.82 0.47
N ASN A 8 -2.14 -20.40 1.67
CA ASN A 8 -3.02 -20.07 2.78
C ASN A 8 -2.75 -18.64 3.30
N THR A 9 -1.48 -18.25 3.46
CA THR A 9 -1.11 -16.91 3.92
C THR A 9 -1.54 -15.81 2.94
N GLY A 10 -1.35 -16.03 1.63
CA GLY A 10 -1.77 -15.07 0.60
C GLY A 10 -3.29 -14.84 0.59
N LEU A 11 -4.07 -15.91 0.75
CA LEU A 11 -5.53 -15.83 0.87
C LEU A 11 -5.96 -15.10 2.15
N ILE A 12 -5.32 -15.38 3.29
CA ILE A 12 -5.61 -14.71 4.57
C ILE A 12 -5.40 -13.20 4.45
N ILE A 13 -4.29 -12.76 3.85
CA ILE A 13 -4.00 -11.34 3.63
C ILE A 13 -5.10 -10.69 2.78
N LEU A 14 -5.42 -11.28 1.62
CA LEU A 14 -6.44 -10.72 0.74
C LEU A 14 -7.84 -10.67 1.35
N ASN A 15 -8.22 -11.70 2.10
CA ASN A 15 -9.52 -11.76 2.75
C ASN A 15 -9.64 -10.74 3.89
N ASN A 16 -8.51 -10.28 4.44
CA ASN A 16 -8.49 -9.20 5.42
C ASN A 16 -8.62 -7.80 4.80
N ILE A 17 -8.58 -7.66 3.48
CA ILE A 17 -8.70 -6.36 2.83
C ILE A 17 -10.10 -6.24 2.23
N PRO A 18 -10.87 -5.20 2.57
CA PRO A 18 -12.16 -4.92 1.91
C PRO A 18 -12.01 -4.70 0.38
N ASP A 19 -12.94 -5.24 -0.41
CA ASP A 19 -12.91 -5.13 -1.88
C ASP A 19 -12.80 -3.67 -2.39
N PRO A 20 -13.47 -2.65 -1.81
CA PRO A 20 -13.28 -1.25 -2.22
C PRO A 20 -11.86 -0.68 -2.03
N ILE A 21 -11.03 -1.35 -1.22
CA ILE A 21 -9.68 -0.92 -0.85
C ILE A 21 -8.61 -1.67 -1.65
N LYS A 22 -8.88 -2.93 -2.01
CA LYS A 22 -7.95 -3.81 -2.74
C LYS A 22 -7.28 -3.16 -3.95
N PRO A 23 -7.97 -2.41 -4.83
CA PRO A 23 -7.33 -1.74 -5.97
C PRO A 23 -6.21 -0.78 -5.55
N GLY A 24 -6.49 0.12 -4.60
CA GLY A 24 -5.52 1.05 -4.04
C GLY A 24 -4.36 0.33 -3.34
N TRP A 25 -4.66 -0.70 -2.54
CA TRP A 25 -3.64 -1.52 -1.87
C TRP A 25 -2.72 -2.23 -2.86
N GLY A 26 -3.27 -2.92 -3.85
CA GLY A 26 -2.48 -3.65 -4.84
C GLY A 26 -1.59 -2.72 -5.66
N CYS A 27 -2.14 -1.58 -6.11
CA CYS A 27 -1.32 -0.61 -6.85
C CYS A 27 -0.29 0.09 -5.97
N PHE A 28 -0.53 0.22 -4.66
CA PHE A 28 0.49 0.71 -3.72
C PHE A 28 1.69 -0.25 -3.63
N LEU A 29 1.48 -1.57 -3.69
CA LEU A 29 2.59 -2.52 -3.81
C LEU A 29 3.42 -2.28 -5.08
N LEU A 30 2.77 -1.97 -6.21
CA LEU A 30 3.49 -1.64 -7.45
C LEU A 30 4.28 -0.32 -7.34
N PHE A 31 3.78 0.65 -6.57
CA PHE A 31 4.43 1.95 -6.40
C PHE A 31 5.80 1.83 -5.72
N TYR A 32 5.97 0.91 -4.76
CA TYR A 32 7.25 0.67 -4.10
C TYR A 32 8.39 0.33 -5.08
N PHE A 33 8.06 -0.31 -6.21
CA PHE A 33 9.07 -0.70 -7.20
C PHE A 33 9.37 0.40 -8.23
N ASN A 34 8.64 1.51 -8.25
CA ASN A 34 8.81 2.54 -9.29
C ASN A 34 10.20 3.19 -9.28
N SER A 35 10.88 3.25 -8.13
CA SER A 35 12.26 3.75 -8.02
C SER A 35 13.33 2.72 -8.39
N TYR A 36 12.95 1.44 -8.48
CA TYR A 36 13.84 0.32 -8.79
C TYR A 36 13.73 -0.17 -10.24
N ILE A 37 12.69 0.28 -10.95
CA ILE A 37 12.45 -0.05 -12.35
C ILE A 37 12.78 1.17 -13.20
N ASP A 38 13.86 1.09 -13.99
CA ASP A 38 14.32 2.20 -14.84
C ASP A 38 13.20 2.80 -15.70
N HIS A 39 12.40 1.92 -16.33
CA HIS A 39 11.34 2.31 -17.25
C HIS A 39 10.05 1.57 -16.94
N VAL A 40 9.27 2.09 -15.98
CA VAL A 40 7.95 1.53 -15.64
C VAL A 40 7.05 1.54 -16.89
N PRO A 41 6.56 0.36 -17.33
CA PRO A 41 5.71 0.24 -18.52
C PRO A 41 4.46 1.12 -18.45
N TYR A 42 4.07 1.70 -19.59
CA TYR A 42 2.91 2.60 -19.66
C TYR A 42 1.61 1.93 -19.20
N CYS A 43 1.41 0.64 -19.51
CA CYS A 43 0.26 -0.13 -19.05
C CYS A 43 0.20 -0.24 -17.51
N ILE A 44 1.35 -0.33 -16.83
CA ILE A 44 1.41 -0.34 -15.36
C ILE A 44 1.13 1.05 -14.78
N LYS A 45 1.64 2.12 -15.40
CA LYS A 45 1.27 3.50 -15.02
C LYS A 45 -0.23 3.76 -15.17
N ARG A 46 -0.85 3.23 -16.23
CA ARG A 46 -2.32 3.28 -16.40
C ARG A 46 -3.03 2.53 -15.29
N LEU A 47 -2.57 1.33 -14.93
CA LEU A 47 -3.13 0.54 -13.83
C LEU A 47 -3.11 1.31 -12.51
N GLN A 48 -1.95 1.88 -12.15
CA GLN A 48 -1.77 2.71 -10.96
C GLN A 48 -2.72 3.90 -10.93
N LYS A 49 -2.99 4.53 -12.08
CA LYS A 49 -3.91 5.68 -12.18
C LYS A 49 -5.37 5.29 -11.96
N ILE A 50 -5.84 4.16 -12.49
CA ILE A 50 -7.26 3.79 -12.34
C ILE A 50 -7.60 3.29 -10.93
N ALA A 51 -6.61 2.79 -10.19
CA ALA A 51 -6.83 2.18 -8.88
C ALA A 51 -7.51 3.11 -7.87
N VAL A 52 -7.26 4.42 -7.95
CA VAL A 52 -7.85 5.41 -7.04
C VAL A 52 -9.28 5.85 -7.43
N ASN A 53 -9.73 5.54 -8.66
CA ASN A 53 -11.00 6.00 -9.20
C ASN A 53 -11.91 4.81 -9.57
N PRO A 54 -12.92 4.47 -8.73
CA PRO A 54 -13.81 3.34 -8.98
C PRO A 54 -14.51 3.35 -10.34
N THR A 55 -14.83 4.54 -10.88
CA THR A 55 -15.46 4.70 -12.19
C THR A 55 -14.57 4.25 -13.35
N ASP A 56 -13.26 4.17 -13.13
CA ASP A 56 -12.28 3.73 -14.14
C ASP A 56 -11.92 2.24 -14.02
N TRP A 57 -12.41 1.52 -12.99
CA TRP A 57 -12.02 0.12 -12.76
C TRP A 57 -12.48 -0.84 -13.87
N SER A 58 -13.52 -0.48 -14.62
CA SER A 58 -13.95 -1.23 -15.82
C SER A 58 -12.87 -1.33 -16.91
N LYS A 59 -11.86 -0.45 -16.88
CA LYS A 59 -10.72 -0.46 -17.81
C LYS A 59 -9.65 -1.48 -17.41
N ALA A 60 -9.75 -2.10 -16.24
CA ALA A 60 -8.70 -2.97 -15.70
C ALA A 60 -8.44 -4.21 -16.56
N LYS A 61 -9.48 -4.77 -17.19
CA LYS A 61 -9.35 -5.91 -18.11
C LYS A 61 -8.43 -5.59 -19.30
N ASP A 62 -8.74 -4.52 -20.03
CA ASP A 62 -7.91 -4.02 -21.16
C ASP A 62 -6.47 -3.76 -20.71
N ILE A 63 -6.29 -3.14 -19.54
CA ILE A 63 -4.95 -2.88 -19.01
C ILE A 63 -4.21 -4.19 -18.70
N GLY A 64 -4.89 -5.19 -18.14
CA GLY A 64 -4.33 -6.53 -17.88
C GLY A 64 -3.88 -7.24 -19.16
N GLU A 65 -4.70 -7.19 -20.21
CA GLU A 65 -4.35 -7.73 -21.53
C GLU A 65 -3.13 -7.03 -22.14
N ASN A 66 -3.03 -5.72 -21.98
CA ASN A 66 -1.87 -4.93 -22.41
C ASN A 66 -0.60 -5.26 -21.61
N ILE A 67 -0.70 -5.56 -20.31
CA ILE A 67 0.44 -6.03 -19.48
C ILE A 67 0.93 -7.39 -19.98
N LEU A 68 0.01 -8.33 -20.25
CA LEU A 68 0.36 -9.64 -20.81
C LEU A 68 1.05 -9.52 -22.18
N LYS A 69 0.51 -8.67 -23.05
CA LYS A 69 1.11 -8.38 -24.36
C LYS A 69 2.53 -7.83 -24.21
N PHE A 70 2.70 -6.82 -23.36
CA PHE A 70 4.02 -6.25 -23.05
C PHE A 70 5.00 -7.31 -22.54
N SER A 71 4.56 -8.19 -21.63
CA SER A 71 5.40 -9.26 -21.09
C SER A 71 5.86 -10.26 -22.16
N LYS A 72 5.02 -10.54 -23.16
CA LYS A 72 5.38 -11.43 -24.29
C LYS A 72 6.36 -10.75 -25.25
N GLU A 73 6.18 -9.46 -25.48
CA GLU A 73 7.04 -8.65 -26.36
C GLU A 73 8.40 -8.33 -25.72
N ASN A 74 8.50 -8.38 -24.39
CA ASN A 74 9.71 -8.05 -23.62
C ASN A 74 10.12 -9.21 -22.70
N PRO A 75 10.55 -10.36 -23.25
CA PRO A 75 10.83 -11.57 -22.46
C PRO A 75 12.01 -11.41 -21.49
N PHE A 76 12.87 -10.41 -21.69
CA PHE A 76 14.01 -10.12 -20.83
C PHE A 76 13.73 -9.02 -19.80
N PHE A 77 12.48 -8.56 -19.68
CA PHE A 77 12.12 -7.62 -18.62
C PHE A 77 12.30 -8.28 -17.25
N VAL A 78 13.08 -7.64 -16.38
CA VAL A 78 13.36 -8.14 -15.04
C VAL A 78 12.97 -7.11 -13.95
N PRO A 79 12.43 -7.57 -12.82
CA PRO A 79 12.02 -8.95 -12.55
C PRO A 79 10.69 -9.31 -13.23
N SER A 80 10.55 -10.54 -13.73
CA SER A 80 9.30 -11.02 -14.35
C SER A 80 8.12 -11.10 -13.36
N SER A 81 8.44 -11.28 -12.06
CA SER A 81 7.48 -11.25 -10.95
C SER A 81 6.73 -9.92 -10.88
N TYR A 82 7.37 -8.79 -11.26
CA TYR A 82 6.74 -7.47 -11.28
C TYR A 82 5.61 -7.36 -12.32
N LEU A 83 5.86 -7.85 -13.54
CA LEU A 83 4.82 -7.87 -14.59
C LEU A 83 3.68 -8.82 -14.21
N THR A 84 4.02 -9.97 -13.61
CA THR A 84 3.03 -10.95 -13.14
C THR A 84 2.19 -10.41 -11.99
N LEU A 85 2.80 -9.67 -11.06
CA LEU A 85 2.14 -8.95 -9.99
C LEU A 85 1.14 -7.93 -10.56
N ALA A 86 1.60 -7.08 -11.49
CA ALA A 86 0.76 -6.06 -12.11
C ALA A 86 -0.46 -6.67 -12.83
N HIS A 87 -0.25 -7.77 -13.56
CA HIS A 87 -1.34 -8.47 -14.22
C HIS A 87 -2.35 -9.06 -13.22
N ASN A 88 -1.89 -9.67 -12.12
CA ASN A 88 -2.80 -10.19 -11.09
C ASN A 88 -3.59 -9.09 -10.38
N ILE A 89 -2.97 -7.93 -10.16
CA ILE A 89 -3.68 -6.75 -9.64
C ILE A 89 -4.75 -6.27 -10.65
N ALA A 90 -4.45 -6.22 -11.94
CA ALA A 90 -5.44 -5.85 -12.96
C ALA A 90 -6.64 -6.82 -12.96
N LYS A 91 -6.41 -8.13 -12.88
CA LYS A 91 -7.47 -9.15 -12.75
C LYS A 91 -8.33 -8.93 -11.49
N MET A 92 -7.68 -8.64 -10.36
CA MET A 92 -8.37 -8.35 -9.10
C MET A 92 -9.28 -7.13 -9.23
N ILE A 93 -8.81 -6.04 -9.84
CA ILE A 93 -9.59 -4.81 -10.05
C ILE A 93 -10.78 -5.09 -10.99
N ASP A 94 -10.56 -5.80 -12.09
CA ASP A 94 -11.61 -6.16 -13.04
C ASP A 94 -12.71 -7.00 -12.38
N ARG A 95 -12.34 -8.01 -11.58
CA ARG A 95 -13.30 -8.83 -10.82
C ARG A 95 -14.15 -7.98 -9.87
N ILE A 96 -13.53 -7.03 -9.18
CA ILE A 96 -14.23 -6.14 -8.25
C ILE A 96 -15.21 -5.24 -9.02
N ALA A 97 -14.83 -4.75 -10.20
CA ALA A 97 -15.68 -3.93 -11.05
C ALA A 97 -16.82 -4.73 -11.71
N ASN A 98 -16.56 -6.00 -12.06
CA ASN A 98 -17.47 -6.87 -12.81
C ASN A 98 -17.66 -8.23 -12.11
N PRO A 99 -18.37 -8.31 -10.98
CA PRO A 99 -18.51 -9.55 -10.21
C PRO A 99 -19.24 -10.68 -10.96
N SER A 100 -20.10 -10.32 -11.92
CA SER A 100 -20.91 -11.25 -12.70
C SER A 100 -20.17 -11.89 -13.88
N SER A 101 -19.03 -11.35 -14.31
CA SER A 101 -18.25 -11.88 -15.43
C SER A 101 -17.15 -12.87 -15.00
N SER A 102 -16.91 -13.04 -13.69
CA SER A 102 -15.91 -13.98 -13.19
C SER A 102 -16.48 -15.41 -13.11
N SER A 103 -15.98 -16.32 -13.97
CA SER A 103 -16.29 -17.75 -13.88
C SER A 103 -15.77 -18.35 -12.56
N SER A 104 -16.42 -19.39 -12.04
CA SER A 104 -16.00 -20.05 -10.79
C SER A 104 -14.67 -20.82 -10.90
N SER A 105 -14.19 -21.08 -12.11
CA SER A 105 -12.89 -21.70 -12.41
C SER A 105 -11.76 -20.68 -12.61
N ASP A 106 -12.08 -19.42 -12.95
CA ASP A 106 -11.15 -18.28 -12.89
C ASP A 106 -10.90 -17.79 -11.45
N ARG A 107 -11.31 -18.58 -10.44
CA ARG A 107 -11.17 -18.27 -9.01
C ARG A 107 -9.70 -18.26 -8.57
N ARG A 108 -9.11 -17.10 -8.88
CA ARG A 108 -8.26 -16.24 -8.09
C ARG A 108 -6.86 -16.74 -7.79
N GLU A 109 -6.00 -16.72 -8.83
CA GLU A 109 -4.56 -16.52 -8.67
C GLU A 109 -4.20 -15.21 -7.94
N GLU A 110 -5.19 -14.36 -7.61
CA GLU A 110 -5.04 -13.18 -6.76
C GLU A 110 -4.27 -13.50 -5.48
N TRP A 111 -4.44 -14.70 -4.88
CA TRP A 111 -3.67 -15.14 -3.70
C TRP A 111 -2.16 -15.07 -3.88
N LYS A 112 -1.67 -15.07 -5.12
CA LYS A 112 -0.25 -14.90 -5.46
C LYS A 112 0.22 -13.46 -5.29
N ILE A 113 -0.66 -12.44 -5.22
CA ILE A 113 -0.28 -11.02 -5.12
C ILE A 113 0.72 -10.78 -3.97
N PRO A 114 0.48 -11.21 -2.72
CA PRO A 114 1.45 -11.07 -1.64
C PRO A 114 2.79 -11.76 -1.94
N PHE A 115 2.76 -12.97 -2.49
CA PHE A 115 3.96 -13.72 -2.85
C PHE A 115 4.76 -13.00 -3.95
N LEU A 116 4.11 -12.58 -5.03
CA LEU A 116 4.73 -11.88 -6.15
C LEU A 116 5.31 -10.51 -5.72
N ALA A 117 4.67 -9.83 -4.77
CA ALA A 117 5.21 -8.61 -4.18
C ALA A 117 6.51 -8.89 -3.41
N MET A 118 6.53 -9.92 -2.55
CA MET A 118 7.75 -10.31 -1.84
C MET A 118 8.85 -10.80 -2.78
N GLU A 119 8.51 -11.64 -3.76
CA GLU A 119 9.47 -12.14 -4.76
C GLU A 119 10.11 -10.99 -5.55
N THR A 120 9.31 -9.99 -5.92
CA THR A 120 9.79 -8.78 -6.58
C THR A 120 10.71 -7.95 -5.67
N ALA A 121 10.38 -7.83 -4.38
CA ALA A 121 11.23 -7.12 -3.43
C ALA A 121 12.59 -7.82 -3.22
N ILE A 122 12.56 -9.14 -3.00
CA ILE A 122 13.76 -9.98 -2.81
C ILE A 122 14.70 -9.89 -4.01
N TYR A 123 14.17 -9.75 -5.23
CA TYR A 123 15.00 -9.58 -6.42
C TYR A 123 15.94 -8.38 -6.33
N PHE A 124 15.47 -7.25 -5.76
CA PHE A 124 16.27 -6.03 -5.63
C PHE A 124 17.27 -6.08 -4.47
N LYS A 125 17.16 -7.06 -3.56
CA LYS A 125 18.06 -7.26 -2.41
C LYS A 125 18.19 -6.01 -1.53
N ASP A 126 17.10 -5.28 -1.40
CA ASP A 126 17.00 -4.11 -0.53
C ASP A 126 16.12 -4.46 0.68
N SER A 127 16.75 -4.56 1.85
CA SER A 127 16.05 -4.93 3.09
C SER A 127 15.00 -3.90 3.52
N VAL A 128 15.16 -2.63 3.16
CA VAL A 128 14.18 -1.58 3.45
C VAL A 128 12.94 -1.81 2.59
N LEU A 129 13.12 -2.08 1.29
CA LEU A 129 12.02 -2.43 0.38
C LEU A 129 11.28 -3.69 0.83
N GLU A 130 12.00 -4.73 1.24
CA GLU A 130 11.41 -5.97 1.75
C GLU A 130 10.54 -5.70 2.99
N ASN A 131 11.05 -4.92 3.96
CA ASN A 131 10.31 -4.54 5.17
C ASN A 131 9.08 -3.69 4.87
N ASP A 132 9.17 -2.79 3.89
CA ASP A 132 8.06 -1.92 3.45
C ASP A 132 6.91 -2.73 2.81
N ILE A 133 7.27 -3.71 1.98
CA ILE A 133 6.30 -4.65 1.40
C ILE A 133 5.68 -5.50 2.51
N GLU A 134 6.48 -6.13 3.37
CA GLU A 134 5.96 -6.98 4.47
C GLU A 134 5.00 -6.21 5.39
N SER A 135 5.37 -4.98 5.75
CA SER A 135 4.55 -4.09 6.56
C SER A 135 3.23 -3.76 5.89
N THR A 136 3.24 -3.53 4.57
CA THR A 136 2.03 -3.23 3.78
C THR A 136 1.14 -4.47 3.61
N LEU A 137 1.73 -5.65 3.45
CA LEU A 137 0.99 -6.91 3.38
C LEU A 137 0.32 -7.25 4.72
N SER A 138 0.98 -6.96 5.84
CA SER A 138 0.49 -7.28 7.19
C SER A 138 -0.44 -6.22 7.78
N LEU A 139 -0.61 -5.07 7.12
CA LEU A 139 -1.26 -3.88 7.69
C LEU A 139 -2.66 -4.15 8.26
N PHE A 140 -3.55 -4.76 7.47
CA PHE A 140 -4.93 -5.06 7.89
C PHE A 140 -5.04 -6.23 8.86
N THR A 141 -3.96 -6.99 9.04
CA THR A 141 -3.87 -8.04 10.06
C THR A 141 -3.40 -7.45 11.40
N ARG A 142 -2.44 -6.53 11.36
CA ARG A 142 -1.87 -5.89 12.55
C ARG A 142 -2.77 -4.82 13.17
N VAL A 143 -3.55 -4.11 12.33
CA VAL A 143 -4.44 -3.03 12.78
C VAL A 143 -5.87 -3.28 12.26
N PRO A 144 -6.63 -4.19 12.89
CA PRO A 144 -7.98 -4.57 12.44
C PRO A 144 -8.95 -3.38 12.33
N GLU A 145 -8.77 -2.35 13.16
CA GLU A 145 -9.58 -1.13 13.19
C GLU A 145 -9.52 -0.36 11.86
N LEU A 146 -8.47 -0.55 11.06
CA LEU A 146 -8.35 0.08 9.74
C LEU A 146 -9.49 -0.28 8.79
N LYS A 147 -10.09 -1.47 8.94
CA LYS A 147 -11.27 -1.86 8.16
C LYS A 147 -12.45 -0.89 8.38
N ASN A 148 -12.52 -0.28 9.56
CA ASN A 148 -13.55 0.67 9.92
C ASN A 148 -13.16 2.12 9.59
N THR A 149 -11.87 2.40 9.39
CA THR A 149 -11.35 3.75 9.15
C THR A 149 -11.15 4.04 7.66
N ILE A 150 -10.56 3.11 6.91
CA ILE A 150 -10.30 3.23 5.49
C ILE A 150 -11.50 2.67 4.72
N LYS A 151 -12.18 3.48 3.90
CA LYS A 151 -13.43 3.06 3.23
C LYS A 151 -13.26 2.68 1.77
N ASN A 152 -12.23 3.19 1.11
CA ASN A 152 -12.01 2.99 -0.32
C ASN A 152 -10.52 3.12 -0.68
N SER A 153 -10.21 2.90 -1.96
CA SER A 153 -8.85 2.96 -2.49
C SER A 153 -8.20 4.34 -2.37
N LYS A 154 -8.97 5.43 -2.48
CA LYS A 154 -8.48 6.80 -2.30
C LYS A 154 -8.05 7.04 -0.85
N ASP A 155 -8.87 6.59 0.09
CA ASP A 155 -8.57 6.62 1.52
C ASP A 155 -7.30 5.82 1.84
N PHE A 156 -7.13 4.64 1.23
CA PHE A 156 -5.94 3.81 1.44
C PHE A 156 -4.66 4.49 0.96
N VAL A 157 -4.69 5.07 -0.25
CA VAL A 157 -3.53 5.80 -0.79
C VAL A 157 -3.20 7.02 0.08
N LEU A 158 -4.21 7.76 0.55
CA LEU A 158 -4.00 8.86 1.49
C LEU A 158 -3.39 8.37 2.81
N PHE A 159 -3.95 7.31 3.39
CA PHE A 159 -3.47 6.69 4.62
C PHE A 159 -1.99 6.30 4.53
N LYS A 160 -1.57 5.66 3.42
CA LYS A 160 -0.17 5.30 3.22
C LYS A 160 0.74 6.51 3.01
N ARG A 161 0.30 7.55 2.30
CA ARG A 161 1.08 8.80 2.19
C ARG A 161 1.30 9.48 3.55
N ILE A 162 0.28 9.44 4.43
CA ILE A 162 0.42 9.94 5.81
C ILE A 162 1.43 9.08 6.57
N ASN A 163 1.36 7.74 6.45
CA ASN A 163 2.34 6.84 7.04
C ASN A 163 3.77 7.19 6.63
N ASP A 164 4.00 7.47 5.34
CA ASP A 164 5.33 7.74 4.82
C ASP A 164 5.85 9.11 5.30
N ILE A 165 5.00 10.13 5.43
CA ILE A 165 5.37 11.41 6.06
C ILE A 165 5.73 11.22 7.53
N LEU A 166 4.89 10.50 8.27
CA LEU A 166 5.14 10.17 9.67
C LEU A 166 6.39 9.31 9.81
N TRP A 167 6.77 8.50 8.82
CA TRP A 167 8.00 7.74 8.86
C TRP A 167 9.23 8.61 8.57
N ILE A 168 9.22 9.39 7.49
CA ILE A 168 10.39 10.16 7.04
C ILE A 168 10.70 11.34 7.97
N ASN A 169 9.69 12.09 8.39
CA ASN A 169 9.89 13.36 9.09
C ASN A 169 9.83 13.24 10.61
N TRP A 170 9.25 12.17 11.14
CA TRP A 170 9.12 11.96 12.59
C TRP A 170 10.30 11.14 13.16
N TYR A 171 11.03 10.41 12.30
CA TYR A 171 12.03 9.42 12.71
C TYR A 171 13.49 9.93 12.64
N SER A 172 13.77 11.13 12.09
CA SER A 172 15.16 11.59 11.92
C SER A 172 15.92 11.83 13.23
N ASP A 173 15.23 11.91 14.37
CA ASP A 173 15.83 12.24 15.67
C ASP A 173 16.01 11.01 16.59
N LEU A 174 15.66 9.80 16.13
CA LEU A 174 15.73 8.56 16.90
C LEU A 174 16.76 7.59 16.32
N GLU A 175 18.00 8.04 16.21
CA GLU A 175 19.14 7.13 16.09
C GLU A 175 19.14 6.21 17.33
N HIS A 176 18.88 4.90 17.16
CA HIS A 176 19.46 3.77 17.92
C HIS A 176 18.61 2.49 18.02
N ASP A 177 17.38 2.42 17.51
CA ASP A 177 16.58 1.18 17.63
C ASP A 177 16.05 0.66 16.28
N LEU A 178 16.50 -0.53 15.89
CA LEU A 178 16.42 -1.12 14.55
C LEU A 178 15.03 -1.61 14.10
N ASN A 179 13.94 -1.37 14.85
CA ASN A 179 12.60 -1.73 14.33
C ASN A 179 11.41 -0.97 14.99
N PRO A 180 11.21 0.32 14.69
CA PRO A 180 10.15 1.15 15.27
C PRO A 180 8.79 1.06 14.58
N THR A 181 8.71 0.55 13.34
CA THR A 181 7.53 0.66 12.46
C THR A 181 6.23 0.18 13.13
N TYR A 182 6.33 -0.81 14.02
CA TYR A 182 5.21 -1.36 14.78
C TYR A 182 4.65 -0.42 15.84
N LYS A 183 5.49 0.40 16.50
CA LYS A 183 5.04 1.25 17.63
C LYS A 183 4.10 2.34 17.16
N TYR A 184 4.30 2.88 15.95
CA TYR A 184 3.55 4.02 15.43
C TYR A 184 2.30 3.63 14.63
N GLN A 185 2.27 2.42 14.07
CA GLN A 185 1.15 1.92 13.24
C GLN A 185 -0.20 1.98 13.95
N ASN A 186 -0.21 1.88 15.29
CA ASN A 186 -1.43 1.95 16.10
C ASN A 186 -2.05 3.36 16.16
N TYR A 187 -1.28 4.42 15.91
CA TYR A 187 -1.77 5.81 16.02
C TYR A 187 -2.04 6.46 14.66
N LEU A 188 -1.58 5.83 13.59
CA LEU A 188 -1.84 6.24 12.22
C LEU A 188 -3.36 6.39 11.89
N PRO A 189 -4.28 5.54 12.40
CA PRO A 189 -5.72 5.76 12.23
C PRO A 189 -6.19 7.13 12.74
N ASP A 190 -5.70 7.57 13.90
CA ASP A 190 -6.14 8.83 14.52
C ASP A 190 -5.72 10.04 13.68
N ILE A 191 -4.47 10.04 13.22
CA ILE A 191 -3.94 11.11 12.37
C ILE A 191 -4.66 11.13 11.02
N PHE A 192 -4.94 9.95 10.45
CA PHE A 192 -5.74 9.84 9.23
C PHE A 192 -7.16 10.41 9.41
N ILE A 193 -7.83 10.09 10.53
CA ILE A 193 -9.17 10.62 10.84
C ILE A 193 -9.13 12.14 10.95
N LEU A 194 -8.14 12.71 11.65
CA LEU A 194 -7.96 14.17 11.75
C LEU A 194 -7.80 14.81 10.37
N LYS A 195 -6.96 14.24 9.50
CA LYS A 195 -6.79 14.72 8.13
C LYS A 195 -8.10 14.64 7.33
N LYS A 196 -8.85 13.53 7.43
CA LYS A 196 -10.14 13.37 6.75
C LYS A 196 -11.22 14.35 7.24
N SER A 197 -11.16 14.73 8.50
CA SER A 197 -12.05 15.73 9.11
C SER A 197 -11.60 17.17 8.88
N ASN A 198 -10.59 17.40 8.04
CA ASN A 198 -10.03 18.73 7.74
C ASN A 198 -9.60 19.50 9.01
N ALA A 199 -9.04 18.78 9.99
CA ALA A 199 -8.51 19.36 11.21
C ALA A 199 -7.38 20.36 10.90
N SER A 200 -7.20 21.37 11.76
CA SER A 200 -6.15 22.38 11.56
C SER A 200 -4.75 21.76 11.72
N ILE A 201 -3.74 22.47 11.21
CA ILE A 201 -2.35 22.10 11.41
C ILE A 201 -2.05 21.98 12.92
N GLU A 202 -2.55 22.89 13.77
CA GLU A 202 -2.37 22.75 15.22
C GLU A 202 -3.03 21.49 15.79
N SER A 203 -4.25 21.15 15.36
CA SER A 203 -4.92 19.94 15.86
C SER A 203 -4.15 18.67 15.51
N ILE A 204 -3.60 18.58 14.29
CA ILE A 204 -2.77 17.45 13.87
C ILE A 204 -1.45 17.44 14.65
N ALA A 205 -0.77 18.58 14.76
CA ALA A 205 0.51 18.70 15.48
C ALA A 205 0.37 18.34 16.96
N ASN A 206 -0.69 18.82 17.62
CA ASN A 206 -0.95 18.52 19.03
C ASN A 206 -1.21 17.03 19.25
N ARG A 207 -1.91 16.36 18.32
CA ARG A 207 -2.12 14.91 18.44
C ARG A 207 -0.81 14.14 18.28
N ILE A 208 0.04 14.52 17.33
CA ILE A 208 1.37 13.91 17.16
C ILE A 208 2.20 14.10 18.44
N LEU A 209 2.27 15.32 18.96
CA LEU A 209 3.00 15.65 20.18
C LEU A 209 2.48 14.86 21.40
N GLN A 210 1.16 14.67 21.49
CA GLN A 210 0.55 13.84 22.53
C GLN A 210 0.98 12.38 22.42
N ILE A 211 1.03 11.82 21.21
CA ILE A 211 1.50 10.46 20.98
C ILE A 211 2.97 10.33 21.41
N GLU A 212 3.83 11.27 21.01
CA GLU A 212 5.25 11.30 21.42
C GLU A 212 5.40 11.28 22.94
N LYS A 213 4.79 12.23 23.63
CA LYS A 213 4.99 12.45 25.07
C LYS A 213 4.28 11.42 25.93
N ASP A 214 3.00 11.20 25.66
CA ASP A 214 2.16 10.47 26.59
C ASP A 214 2.20 8.97 26.35
N ILE A 215 2.41 8.56 25.10
CA ILE A 215 2.30 7.17 24.70
C ILE A 215 3.67 6.54 24.46
N ILE A 216 4.50 7.19 23.66
CA ILE A 216 5.84 6.67 23.30
C ILE A 216 6.88 7.03 24.38
N LYS A 217 6.59 8.03 25.21
CA LYS A 217 7.45 8.54 26.28
C LYS A 217 8.74 9.20 25.76
N LEU A 218 8.62 9.91 24.65
CA LEU A 218 9.65 10.80 24.12
C LEU A 218 9.54 12.20 24.72
N PRO A 219 10.62 12.99 24.76
CA PRO A 219 10.57 14.38 25.22
C PRO A 219 9.59 15.23 24.41
N GLY A 220 9.37 14.86 23.14
CA GLY A 220 8.46 15.48 22.19
C GLY A 220 8.96 16.82 21.64
N ASP A 221 8.76 17.06 20.36
CA ASP A 221 9.19 18.29 19.68
C ASP A 221 8.00 18.96 19.00
N GLN A 222 7.55 20.07 19.58
CA GLN A 222 6.40 20.80 19.08
C GLN A 222 6.65 21.43 17.71
N GLU A 223 7.87 21.87 17.41
CA GLU A 223 8.18 22.50 16.13
C GLU A 223 8.27 21.43 15.04
N ASN A 224 8.93 20.31 15.31
CA ASN A 224 8.95 19.18 14.38
C ASN A 224 7.51 18.64 14.14
N CYS A 225 6.70 18.50 15.19
CA CYS A 225 5.29 18.10 15.05
C CYS A 225 4.49 19.03 14.13
N LYS A 226 4.76 20.34 14.13
CA LYS A 226 4.11 21.29 13.20
C LYS A 226 4.59 21.12 11.76
N ILE A 227 5.88 20.85 11.55
CA ILE A 227 6.43 20.57 10.21
C ILE A 227 5.76 19.33 9.63
N VAL A 228 5.72 18.25 10.40
CA VAL A 228 5.05 16.99 10.04
C VAL A 228 3.55 17.22 9.76
N ALA A 229 2.86 17.94 10.64
CA ALA A 229 1.44 18.25 10.49
C ALA A 229 1.16 19.10 9.24
N SER A 230 2.02 20.07 8.91
CA SER A 230 1.92 20.89 7.70
C SER A 230 2.07 20.03 6.44
N ALA A 231 3.02 19.08 6.42
CA ALA A 231 3.18 18.15 5.31
C ALA A 231 1.93 17.28 5.11
N ILE A 232 1.36 16.75 6.20
CA ILE A 232 0.10 15.97 6.16
C ILE A 232 -1.07 16.84 5.68
N TYR A 233 -1.19 18.06 6.20
CA TYR A 233 -2.25 19.00 5.84
C TYR A 233 -2.21 19.34 4.35
N ASN A 234 -1.01 19.51 3.78
CA ASN A 234 -0.83 19.86 2.37
C ASN A 234 -0.95 18.68 1.39
N LEU A 235 -1.14 17.44 1.86
CA LEU A 235 -1.43 16.31 0.99
C LEU A 235 -2.71 16.56 0.16
N LYS A 236 -2.53 16.66 -1.15
CA LYS A 236 -3.61 16.67 -2.14
C LYS A 236 -3.98 15.22 -2.47
N TYR A 237 -5.28 14.93 -2.48
CA TYR A 237 -5.85 13.61 -2.79
C TYR A 237 -6.90 13.71 -3.89
#